data_AF-A0A2Z6SAP5-F1
#
_entry.id   AF-A0A2Z6SAP5-F1
#
_cell.length_a   1.000
_cell.length_b   1.000
_cell.length_c   1.000
_cell.angle_alpha   90.00
_cell.angle_beta   90.00
_cell.angle_gamma   90.00
#
_symmetry.space_group_name_H-M   'P 1'
#
loop_
_entity.id
_entity.type
_entity.pdbx_description
1 polymer ?
#
loop_
_entity_poly.entity_id
_entity_poly.type
_entity_poly.pdbx_seq_one_letter_code
_entity_poly.pdbx_strand_id
1 'polypeptide(L)'
;MPRDKPKRWEVQETIKVLMFLNGNFELWYKTPFVACVRAIEATNIMREGKQVYNKVHGLIQDMEKYLDTGKKANNAIIWENQEIHNLVRNLCVNAREKKRNENQEIPSRAIDGDEMNMDQESVTSEGSSNQNDVNRDIPRINFTIGDVNNIYDEKRQKLEKLRDELIEAIGNANKKFEDFKNFQ
;
A
#
# COMPACT_ATOMS: atom_id res chain seq x y z
N MET A 1 -0.32 25.96 -30.96
CA MET A 1 0.56 26.16 -29.79
C MET A 1 1.65 25.09 -29.81
N PRO A 2 2.93 25.42 -29.64
CA PRO A 2 3.97 24.41 -29.45
C PRO A 2 3.65 23.62 -28.19
N ARG A 3 3.58 22.28 -28.27
CA ARG A 3 3.49 21.44 -27.07
C ARG A 3 4.90 21.39 -26.47
N ASP A 4 5.05 21.91 -25.26
CA ASP A 4 6.30 21.73 -24.51
C ASP A 4 6.60 20.23 -24.42
N LYS A 5 7.82 19.84 -24.82
CA LYS A 5 8.24 18.45 -24.75
C LYS A 5 8.21 18.02 -23.28
N PRO A 6 7.65 16.84 -22.95
CA PRO A 6 7.63 16.37 -21.57
C PRO A 6 9.05 16.33 -21.01
N LYS A 7 9.30 17.05 -19.92
CA LYS A 7 10.61 17.04 -19.24
C LYS A 7 10.97 15.60 -18.91
N ARG A 8 12.05 15.09 -19.51
CA ARG A 8 12.55 13.71 -19.28
C ARG A 8 12.84 13.52 -17.80
N TRP A 9 12.55 12.33 -17.28
CA TRP A 9 12.85 11.98 -15.89
C TRP A 9 14.34 11.77 -15.71
N GLU A 10 14.92 12.45 -14.74
CA GLU A 10 16.29 12.17 -14.33
C GLU A 10 16.30 10.90 -13.47
N VAL A 11 17.37 10.11 -13.61
CA VAL A 11 17.55 8.87 -12.85
C VAL A 11 17.59 9.17 -11.35
N GLN A 12 18.33 10.21 -10.95
CA GLN A 12 18.45 10.63 -9.55
C GLN A 12 17.14 11.19 -8.97
N GLU A 13 16.36 11.95 -9.75
CA GLU A 13 15.01 12.37 -9.36
C GLU A 13 14.14 11.14 -9.03
N THR A 14 14.22 10.11 -9.88
CA THR A 14 13.43 8.88 -9.74
C THR A 14 13.86 8.07 -8.51
N ILE A 15 15.16 7.90 -8.31
CA ILE A 15 15.73 7.17 -7.15
C ILE A 15 15.29 7.83 -5.84
N LYS A 16 15.49 9.15 -5.71
CA LYS A 16 15.15 9.88 -4.48
C LYS A 16 13.68 9.72 -4.08
N VAL A 17 12.77 9.83 -5.05
CA VAL A 17 11.33 9.61 -4.81
C VAL A 17 11.08 8.18 -4.35
N LEU A 18 11.59 7.19 -5.09
CA LEU A 18 11.35 5.79 -4.77
C LEU A 18 11.95 5.38 -3.41
N MET A 19 13.11 5.92 -3.04
CA MET A 19 13.71 5.73 -1.72
C MET A 19 12.80 6.28 -0.61
N PHE A 20 12.30 7.51 -0.77
CA PHE A 20 11.39 8.12 0.20
C PHE A 20 10.11 7.28 0.36
N LEU A 21 9.53 6.83 -0.75
CA LEU A 21 8.30 6.03 -0.75
C LEU A 21 8.52 4.65 -0.11
N ASN A 22 9.67 4.01 -0.34
CA ASN A 22 10.03 2.76 0.34
C ASN A 22 10.19 2.97 1.86
N GLY A 23 10.85 4.04 2.28
CA GLY A 23 10.98 4.38 3.70
C GLY A 23 9.64 4.75 4.38
N ASN A 24 8.67 5.21 3.59
CA ASN A 24 7.33 5.60 4.04
C ASN A 24 6.26 4.71 3.40
N PHE A 25 6.53 3.41 3.31
CA PHE A 25 5.68 2.46 2.60
C PHE A 25 4.22 2.49 3.06
N GLU A 26 3.98 2.60 4.37
CA GLU A 26 2.64 2.64 4.96
C GLU A 26 1.79 3.79 4.38
N LEU A 27 2.41 4.96 4.27
CA LEU A 27 1.79 6.16 3.73
C LEU A 27 1.52 6.00 2.23
N TRP A 28 2.47 5.41 1.50
CA TRP A 28 2.31 5.13 0.08
C TRP A 28 1.19 4.12 -0.18
N TYR A 29 1.13 3.01 0.55
CA TYR A 29 0.11 1.98 0.37
C TYR A 29 -1.31 2.51 0.64
N LYS A 30 -1.48 3.33 1.68
CA LYS A 30 -2.78 3.90 2.05
C LYS A 30 -3.19 5.08 1.17
N THR A 31 -2.27 5.98 0.92
CA THR A 31 -2.53 7.25 0.21
C THR A 31 -1.41 7.55 -0.79
N PRO A 32 -1.37 6.83 -1.93
CA PRO A 32 -0.27 6.95 -2.90
C PRO A 32 0.00 8.38 -3.38
N PHE A 33 -1.06 9.16 -3.63
CA PHE A 33 -0.91 10.54 -4.08
C PHE A 33 -0.32 11.45 -3.01
N VAL A 34 -0.81 11.36 -1.77
CA VAL A 34 -0.29 12.13 -0.63
C VAL A 34 1.18 11.78 -0.36
N ALA A 35 1.53 10.50 -0.47
CA ALA A 35 2.92 10.06 -0.36
C ALA A 35 3.82 10.69 -1.44
N CYS A 36 3.32 10.83 -2.67
CA CYS A 36 4.06 11.49 -3.75
C CYS A 36 4.23 13.00 -3.50
N VAL A 37 3.22 13.68 -2.95
CA VAL A 37 3.33 15.10 -2.57
C VAL A 37 4.38 15.28 -1.47
N ARG A 38 4.35 14.44 -0.43
CA ARG A 38 5.36 14.47 0.63
C ARG A 38 6.76 14.10 0.15
N ALA A 39 6.86 13.20 -0.84
CA ALA A 39 8.14 12.89 -1.48
C ALA A 39 8.72 14.12 -2.20
N ILE A 40 7.88 14.94 -2.84
CA ILE A 40 8.32 16.18 -3.48
C ILE A 40 8.91 17.14 -2.45
N GLU A 41 8.19 17.35 -1.34
CA GLU A 41 8.62 18.22 -0.25
C GLU A 41 9.96 17.75 0.36
N ALA A 42 10.11 16.44 0.59
CA ALA A 42 11.31 15.87 1.19
C ALA A 42 12.53 15.82 0.26
N THR A 43 12.31 15.63 -1.04
CA THR A 43 13.40 15.45 -2.03
C THR A 43 13.73 16.71 -2.83
N ASN A 44 12.94 17.77 -2.63
CA ASN A 44 13.08 19.08 -3.29
C ASN A 44 13.14 18.98 -4.83
N ILE A 45 12.32 18.09 -5.41
CA ILE A 45 12.22 17.93 -6.86
C ILE A 45 11.23 18.94 -7.44
N MET A 46 11.60 19.57 -8.56
CA MET A 46 10.73 20.51 -9.27
C MET A 46 9.78 19.75 -10.22
N ARG A 47 8.82 19.02 -9.66
CA ARG A 47 7.78 18.26 -10.36
C ARG A 47 6.44 18.41 -9.65
N GLU A 48 5.35 18.29 -10.41
CA GLU A 48 4.00 18.28 -9.83
C GLU A 48 3.67 16.90 -9.22
N GLY A 49 2.88 16.88 -8.14
CA GLY A 49 2.43 15.65 -7.47
C GLY A 49 1.82 14.63 -8.43
N LYS A 50 1.01 15.09 -9.39
CA LYS A 50 0.39 14.26 -10.43
C LYS A 50 1.43 13.59 -11.34
N GLN A 51 2.50 14.32 -11.70
CA GLN A 51 3.57 13.78 -12.54
C GLN A 51 4.35 12.70 -11.79
N VAL A 52 4.66 12.93 -10.51
CA VAL A 52 5.34 11.97 -9.64
C VAL A 52 4.49 10.72 -9.45
N TYR A 53 3.21 10.89 -9.11
CA TYR A 53 2.29 9.78 -8.96
C TYR A 53 2.21 8.92 -10.23
N ASN A 54 1.96 9.54 -11.38
CA ASN A 54 1.85 8.82 -12.65
C ASN A 54 3.13 8.05 -13.00
N LYS A 55 4.30 8.66 -12.72
CA LYS A 55 5.59 8.00 -12.96
C LYS A 55 5.76 6.78 -12.07
N VAL A 56 5.57 6.93 -10.76
CA VAL A 56 5.71 5.83 -9.80
C VAL A 56 4.70 4.72 -10.09
N HIS A 57 3.44 5.08 -10.31
CA HIS A 57 2.39 4.13 -10.65
C HIS A 57 2.71 3.35 -11.92
N GLY A 58 3.18 4.01 -12.98
CA GLY A 58 3.61 3.34 -14.21
C GLY A 58 4.76 2.36 -13.97
N LEU A 59 5.76 2.76 -13.17
CA LEU A 59 6.88 1.86 -12.83
C LEU A 59 6.41 0.60 -12.09
N ILE A 60 5.49 0.79 -11.15
CA ILE A 60 4.92 -0.30 -10.35
C ILE A 60 4.09 -1.23 -11.20
N GLN A 61 3.22 -0.70 -12.07
CA GLN A 61 2.43 -1.52 -12.99
C GLN A 61 3.30 -2.35 -13.94
N ASP A 62 4.38 -1.77 -14.46
CA ASP A 62 5.33 -2.48 -15.32
C ASP A 62 6.03 -3.61 -14.56
N MET A 63 6.42 -3.36 -13.30
CA MET A 63 7.04 -4.37 -12.44
C MET A 63 6.05 -5.46 -12.02
N GLU A 64 4.81 -5.12 -11.68
CA GLU A 64 3.76 -6.09 -11.34
C GLU A 64 3.48 -7.03 -12.51
N LYS A 65 3.32 -6.48 -13.71
CA LYS A 65 3.17 -7.28 -14.94
C LYS A 65 4.36 -8.22 -15.16
N TYR A 66 5.57 -7.74 -14.91
CA TYR A 66 6.77 -8.58 -14.99
C TYR A 66 6.77 -9.68 -13.94
N LEU A 67 6.39 -9.39 -12.69
CA LEU A 67 6.31 -10.40 -11.63
C LEU A 67 5.25 -11.47 -11.92
N ASP A 68 4.19 -11.12 -12.64
CA ASP A 68 3.10 -12.05 -12.99
C ASP A 68 3.39 -12.86 -14.26
N THR A 69 4.04 -12.24 -15.26
CA THR A 69 4.17 -12.83 -16.60
C THR A 69 5.60 -13.14 -17.03
N GLY A 70 6.60 -12.64 -16.30
CA GLY A 70 8.02 -12.66 -16.68
C GLY A 70 8.38 -11.75 -17.86
N LYS A 71 7.41 -11.03 -18.45
CA LYS A 71 7.63 -10.19 -19.64
C LYS A 71 8.05 -8.78 -19.24
N LYS A 72 9.16 -8.32 -19.81
CA LYS A 72 9.68 -6.97 -19.60
C LYS A 72 8.85 -5.96 -20.38
N ALA A 73 8.38 -4.91 -19.71
CA ALA A 73 7.76 -3.76 -20.36
C ALA A 73 8.81 -2.88 -21.05
N ASN A 74 8.38 -2.02 -21.98
CA ASN A 74 9.26 -1.11 -22.74
C ASN A 74 9.87 0.04 -21.90
N ASN A 75 9.75 -0.01 -20.57
CA ASN A 75 10.27 1.00 -19.67
C ASN A 75 11.72 0.68 -19.30
N ALA A 76 12.63 1.05 -20.20
CA ALA A 76 14.05 0.71 -20.12
C ALA A 76 14.70 1.10 -18.78
N ILE A 77 14.27 2.19 -18.16
CA ILE A 77 14.81 2.70 -16.88
C ILE A 77 14.70 1.66 -15.75
N ILE A 78 13.65 0.83 -15.72
CA ILE A 78 13.50 -0.24 -14.71
C ILE A 78 14.56 -1.32 -14.92
N TRP A 79 14.92 -1.62 -16.16
CA TRP A 79 15.78 -2.75 -16.50
C TRP A 79 17.26 -2.36 -16.60
N GLU A 80 17.53 -1.10 -16.92
CA GLU A 80 18.88 -0.54 -17.07
C GLU A 80 19.47 -0.07 -15.74
N ASN A 81 18.61 0.29 -14.77
CA ASN A 81 19.06 0.78 -13.47
C ASN A 81 18.66 -0.18 -12.35
N GLN A 82 19.66 -0.87 -11.79
CA GLN A 82 19.47 -1.87 -10.74
C GLN A 82 18.86 -1.29 -9.45
N GLU A 83 19.16 -0.03 -9.13
CA GLU A 83 18.64 0.63 -7.93
C GLU A 83 17.15 0.92 -8.06
N ILE A 84 16.74 1.50 -9.20
CA ILE A 84 15.32 1.69 -9.54
C ILE A 84 14.61 0.34 -9.59
N HIS A 85 15.21 -0.67 -10.23
CA HIS A 85 14.67 -2.03 -10.28
C HIS A 85 14.35 -2.55 -8.88
N ASN A 86 15.34 -2.51 -7.98
CA ASN A 86 15.21 -3.04 -6.62
C ASN A 86 14.18 -2.26 -5.81
N LEU A 87 14.20 -0.92 -5.88
CA LEU A 87 13.25 -0.07 -5.16
C LEU A 87 11.80 -0.28 -5.60
N VAL A 88 11.56 -0.44 -6.91
CA VAL A 88 10.22 -0.71 -7.44
C VAL A 88 9.79 -2.13 -7.06
N ARG A 89 10.69 -3.11 -7.17
CA ARG A 89 10.41 -4.50 -6.77
C ARG A 89 10.03 -4.59 -5.29
N ASN A 90 10.75 -3.90 -4.42
CA ASN A 90 10.46 -3.87 -2.98
C ASN A 90 9.07 -3.29 -2.70
N LEU A 91 8.70 -2.18 -3.36
CA LEU A 91 7.35 -1.62 -3.25
C LEU A 91 6.26 -2.64 -3.64
N CYS A 92 6.44 -3.34 -4.76
CA CYS A 92 5.49 -4.36 -5.23
C CYS A 92 5.39 -5.55 -4.26
N VAL A 93 6.52 -6.07 -3.78
CA VAL A 93 6.55 -7.21 -2.85
C VAL A 93 5.88 -6.83 -1.52
N ASN A 94 6.24 -5.68 -0.94
CA ASN A 94 5.63 -5.19 0.30
C ASN A 94 4.11 -4.99 0.14
N ALA A 95 3.64 -4.51 -1.02
CA ALA A 95 2.21 -4.38 -1.31
C ALA A 95 1.49 -5.73 -1.38
N ARG A 96 2.13 -6.76 -1.97
CA ARG A 96 1.59 -8.12 -2.02
C ARG A 96 1.54 -8.78 -0.65
N GLU A 97 2.61 -8.65 0.14
CA GLU A 97 2.68 -9.18 1.50
C GLU A 97 1.62 -8.54 2.39
N LYS A 98 1.49 -7.22 2.34
CA LYS A 98 0.49 -6.52 3.14
C LYS A 98 -0.95 -6.93 2.80
N LYS A 99 -1.27 -7.04 1.51
CA LYS A 99 -2.56 -7.54 1.06
C LYS A 99 -2.83 -8.98 1.53
N ARG A 100 -1.79 -9.83 1.60
CA ARG A 100 -1.91 -11.20 2.11
C ARG A 100 -2.19 -11.21 3.62
N ASN A 101 -1.53 -10.35 4.38
CA ASN A 101 -1.72 -10.26 5.83
C ASN A 101 -3.12 -9.72 6.18
N GLU A 102 -3.60 -8.70 5.47
CA GLU A 102 -4.96 -8.16 5.62
C GLU A 102 -6.04 -9.23 5.35
N ASN A 103 -5.82 -10.12 4.39
CA ASN A 103 -6.75 -11.20 4.07
C ASN A 103 -6.76 -12.35 5.10
N GLN A 104 -5.71 -12.50 5.92
CA GLN A 104 -5.64 -13.55 6.95
C GLN A 104 -6.27 -13.12 8.29
N GLU A 105 -6.44 -11.81 8.52
CA GLU A 105 -7.04 -11.27 9.74
C GLU A 105 -8.57 -11.26 9.74
N ILE A 106 -9.23 -11.67 8.64
CA ILE A 106 -10.68 -11.89 8.58
C ILE A 106 -10.94 -13.38 8.87
N PRO A 107 -11.40 -13.75 10.08
CA PRO A 107 -11.66 -15.15 10.39
C PRO A 107 -12.88 -15.60 9.58
N SER A 108 -12.69 -16.56 8.68
CA SER A 108 -13.75 -17.31 8.05
C SER A 108 -14.52 -18.07 9.15
N ARG A 109 -15.55 -17.43 9.74
CA ARG A 109 -16.58 -18.16 10.48
C ARG A 109 -17.37 -18.98 9.46
N ALA A 110 -17.03 -20.25 9.39
CA ALA A 110 -17.94 -21.27 8.87
C ALA A 110 -19.27 -21.16 9.63
N ILE A 111 -20.37 -21.02 8.90
CA ILE A 111 -21.70 -21.40 9.37
C ILE A 111 -22.24 -22.39 8.35
N ASP A 112 -22.23 -23.62 8.83
CA ASP A 112 -22.84 -24.84 8.31
C ASP A 112 -24.37 -24.67 8.21
N GLY A 113 -25.00 -25.33 7.24
CA GLY A 113 -26.44 -25.67 7.33
C GLY A 113 -27.35 -25.25 6.17
N ASP A 114 -27.64 -26.25 5.32
CA ASP A 114 -28.91 -26.59 4.66
C ASP A 114 -29.54 -25.74 3.52
N GLU A 115 -29.50 -26.38 2.33
CA GLU A 115 -30.59 -26.67 1.37
C GLU A 115 -31.78 -25.70 1.23
N MET A 116 -32.08 -25.29 -0.03
CA MET A 116 -33.24 -25.80 -0.80
C MET A 116 -33.30 -25.19 -2.22
N ASN A 117 -33.58 -26.07 -3.19
CA ASN A 117 -33.78 -25.89 -4.63
C ASN A 117 -34.75 -24.77 -5.04
N MET A 118 -34.55 -24.21 -6.25
CA MET A 118 -35.63 -24.09 -7.25
C MET A 118 -35.08 -23.96 -8.68
N ASP A 119 -35.33 -25.00 -9.48
CA ASP A 119 -35.11 -25.05 -10.94
C ASP A 119 -36.07 -24.12 -11.70
N GLN A 120 -35.61 -23.52 -12.81
CA GLN A 120 -36.35 -23.54 -14.07
C GLN A 120 -35.49 -23.17 -15.32
N GLU A 121 -35.50 -24.11 -16.27
CA GLU A 121 -35.21 -24.09 -17.73
C GLU A 121 -35.69 -22.82 -18.48
N SER A 122 -35.31 -22.45 -19.72
CA SER A 122 -34.33 -22.87 -20.74
C SER A 122 -34.37 -21.84 -21.91
N VAL A 123 -33.47 -22.00 -22.91
CA VAL A 123 -33.55 -21.58 -24.32
C VAL A 123 -32.71 -20.37 -24.81
N THR A 124 -31.63 -20.76 -25.50
CA THR A 124 -30.85 -20.19 -26.63
C THR A 124 -31.11 -18.77 -27.17
N SER A 125 -30.02 -18.02 -27.42
CA SER A 125 -29.63 -17.63 -28.79
C SER A 125 -28.21 -17.04 -28.82
N GLU A 126 -27.40 -17.49 -29.78
CA GLU A 126 -26.03 -17.04 -30.04
C GLU A 126 -26.01 -15.63 -30.65
N GLY A 127 -25.08 -14.79 -30.19
CA GLY A 127 -24.86 -13.45 -30.72
C GLY A 127 -23.48 -12.92 -30.38
N SER A 128 -22.51 -13.23 -31.24
CA SER A 128 -21.11 -12.82 -31.21
C SER A 128 -20.90 -11.29 -31.11
N SER A 129 -20.20 -10.83 -30.08
CA SER A 129 -19.28 -9.68 -30.16
C SER A 129 -18.40 -9.61 -28.91
N ASN A 130 -17.13 -10.01 -29.06
CA ASN A 130 -16.13 -9.93 -28.00
C ASN A 130 -15.69 -8.46 -27.80
N GLN A 131 -16.38 -7.76 -26.90
CA GLN A 131 -15.81 -6.63 -26.17
C GLN A 131 -15.50 -7.12 -24.75
N ASN A 132 -14.22 -7.31 -24.43
CA ASN A 132 -13.79 -7.69 -23.09
C ASN A 132 -13.87 -6.46 -22.17
N ASP A 133 -15.08 -6.10 -21.78
CA ASP A 133 -15.37 -5.28 -20.61
C ASP A 133 -15.21 -6.18 -19.38
N VAL A 134 -14.08 -6.04 -18.69
CA VAL A 134 -13.85 -6.73 -17.42
C VAL A 134 -14.52 -5.91 -16.33
N ASN A 135 -15.84 -6.03 -16.21
CA ASN A 135 -16.57 -5.67 -15.00
C ASN A 135 -16.11 -6.61 -13.88
N ARG A 136 -15.03 -6.23 -13.19
CA ARG A 136 -14.76 -6.75 -11.85
C ARG A 136 -15.63 -5.96 -10.90
N ASP A 137 -16.70 -6.58 -10.43
CA ASP A 137 -17.38 -6.18 -9.20
C ASP A 137 -16.38 -6.32 -8.05
N ILE A 138 -15.56 -5.28 -7.87
CA ILE A 138 -14.75 -5.09 -6.67
C ILE A 138 -15.70 -4.45 -5.67
N PRO A 139 -15.99 -5.09 -4.51
CA PRO A 139 -16.72 -4.45 -3.44
C PRO A 139 -16.01 -3.14 -3.09
N ARG A 140 -16.63 -2.02 -3.47
CA ARG A 140 -16.11 -0.69 -3.20
C ARG A 140 -16.40 -0.44 -1.72
N ILE A 141 -15.47 -0.86 -0.85
CA ILE A 141 -15.56 -0.58 0.58
C ILE A 141 -15.32 0.93 0.72
N ASN A 142 -16.43 1.68 0.73
CA ASN A 142 -16.42 3.11 0.91
C ASN A 142 -16.22 3.40 2.40
N PHE A 143 -14.97 3.45 2.85
CA PHE A 143 -14.68 4.03 4.16
C PHE A 143 -14.94 5.52 4.10
N THR A 144 -15.72 6.03 5.07
CA THR A 144 -15.89 7.47 5.24
C THR A 144 -14.65 8.04 5.93
N ILE A 145 -14.40 9.34 5.76
CA ILE A 145 -13.33 10.04 6.48
C ILE A 145 -13.50 9.88 8.01
N GLY A 146 -14.75 9.76 8.48
CA GLY A 146 -15.07 9.50 9.88
C GLY A 146 -14.54 8.15 10.39
N ASP A 147 -14.65 7.09 9.58
CA ASP A 147 -14.15 5.76 9.94
C ASP A 147 -12.62 5.75 10.08
N VAL A 148 -11.92 6.49 9.20
CA VAL A 148 -10.46 6.62 9.25
C VAL A 148 -10.01 7.40 10.47
N ASN A 149 -10.69 8.51 10.80
CA ASN A 149 -10.39 9.29 11.99
C ASN A 149 -10.63 8.48 13.26
N ASN A 150 -11.73 7.72 13.32
CA ASN A 150 -12.02 6.86 14.48
C ASN A 150 -10.93 5.79 14.69
N ILE A 151 -10.50 5.10 13.62
CA ILE A 151 -9.41 4.12 13.70
C ILE A 151 -8.10 4.79 14.14
N TYR A 152 -7.81 5.99 13.63
CA TYR A 152 -6.61 6.73 14.00
C TYR A 152 -6.62 7.13 15.49
N ASP A 153 -7.75 7.63 15.97
CA ASP A 153 -7.94 8.02 17.37
C ASP A 153 -7.87 6.80 18.31
N GLU A 154 -8.47 5.67 17.93
CA GLU A 154 -8.35 4.41 18.68
C GLU A 154 -6.90 3.92 18.77
N LYS A 155 -6.14 4.00 17.66
CA LYS A 155 -4.72 3.60 17.65
C LYS A 155 -3.88 4.55 18.49
N ARG A 156 -4.18 5.86 18.46
CA ARG A 156 -3.52 6.86 19.31
C ARG A 156 -3.75 6.56 20.79
N GLN A 157 -4.99 6.30 21.20
CA GLN A 157 -5.33 5.96 22.58
C GLN A 157 -4.65 4.68 23.06
N LYS A 158 -4.59 3.64 22.21
CA LYS A 158 -3.85 2.41 22.55
C LYS A 158 -2.36 2.67 22.78
N LEU A 159 -1.77 3.57 21.98
CA LEU A 159 -0.36 3.93 22.10
C LEU A 159 -0.07 4.75 23.36
N GLU A 160 -0.97 5.67 23.72
CA GLU A 160 -0.90 6.40 25.00
C GLU A 160 -1.02 5.45 26.19
N LYS A 161 -1.98 4.52 26.16
CA LYS A 161 -2.15 3.53 27.22
C LYS A 161 -0.90 2.65 27.42
N LEU A 162 -0.34 2.13 26.33
CA LEU A 162 0.90 1.33 26.40
C LEU A 162 2.09 2.12 26.94
N ARG A 163 2.16 3.43 26.62
CA ARG A 163 3.19 4.32 27.15
C ARG A 163 3.05 4.47 28.66
N ASP A 164 1.84 4.67 29.16
CA ASP A 164 1.59 4.83 30.60
C ASP A 164 1.89 3.54 31.36
N GLU A 165 1.47 2.38 30.84
CA GLU A 165 1.79 1.06 31.39
C GLU A 165 3.31 0.83 31.47
N LEU A 166 4.07 1.26 30.46
CA LEU A 166 5.53 1.14 30.45
C LEU A 166 6.19 2.06 31.49
N ILE A 167 5.71 3.29 31.64
CA ILE A 167 6.19 4.24 32.65
C ILE A 167 5.95 3.67 34.06
N GLU A 168 4.77 3.10 34.30
CA GLU A 168 4.42 2.47 35.58
C GLU A 168 5.32 1.26 35.86
N ALA A 169 5.54 0.40 34.87
CA ALA A 169 6.42 -0.76 35.01
C ALA A 169 7.86 -0.37 35.35
N ILE A 170 8.39 0.67 34.70
CA ILE A 170 9.72 1.23 35.00
C ILE A 170 9.76 1.79 36.43
N GLY A 171 8.74 2.55 36.84
CA GLY A 171 8.64 3.09 38.19
C GLY A 171 8.64 2.00 39.26
N ASN A 172 7.86 0.94 39.05
CA ASN A 172 7.79 -0.21 39.94
C ASN A 172 9.12 -0.99 39.99
N ALA A 173 9.79 -1.17 38.86
CA ALA A 173 11.10 -1.81 38.80
C ALA A 173 12.17 -1.02 39.56
N ASN A 174 12.20 0.31 39.37
CA ASN A 174 13.13 1.20 40.07
C ASN A 174 12.89 1.20 41.58
N LYS A 175 11.62 1.24 42.01
CA LYS A 175 11.29 1.16 43.44
C LYS A 175 11.80 -0.14 44.07
N LYS A 176 11.55 -1.28 43.42
CA LYS A 176 12.07 -2.58 43.87
C LYS A 176 13.60 -2.59 43.94
N PHE A 177 14.26 -1.98 42.97
CA PHE A 177 15.72 -1.90 42.94
C PHE A 177 16.26 -1.09 44.13
N GLU A 178 15.66 0.06 44.44
CA GLU A 178 16.03 0.85 45.63
C GLU A 178 15.73 0.10 46.93
N ASP A 179 14.60 -0.60 47.02
CA ASP A 179 14.29 -1.46 48.17
C ASP A 179 15.39 -2.51 48.36
N PHE A 180 15.78 -3.23 47.30
CA PHE A 180 16.88 -4.21 47.33
C PHE A 180 18.22 -3.60 47.75
N LYS A 181 18.53 -2.40 47.28
CA LYS A 181 19.77 -1.70 47.63
C LYS A 181 19.81 -1.33 49.12
N ASN A 182 18.67 -1.02 49.72
CA ASN A 182 18.56 -0.71 51.15
C ASN A 182 18.64 -1.94 52.07
N PHE A 183 18.61 -3.17 51.51
CA PHE A 183 18.78 -4.43 52.26
C PHE A 183 20.23 -4.96 52.28
N GLN A 184 21.16 -4.33 51.56
CA GLN A 184 22.60 -4.63 51.59
C GLN A 184 23.36 -3.64 52.48
#